data_AF-A0A355BTM5-F1
#
_entry.id   AF-A0A355BTM5-F1
#
_cell.length_a   1.000
_cell.length_b   1.000
_cell.length_c   1.000
_cell.angle_alpha   90.00
_cell.angle_beta   90.00
_cell.angle_gamma   90.00
#
_symmetry.space_group_name_H-M   'P 1'
#
loop_
_entity.id
_entity.type
_entity.pdbx_description
1 polymer ?
#
loop_
_entity_poly.entity_id
_entity_poly.type
_entity_poly.pdbx_seq_one_letter_code
_entity_poly.pdbx_strand_id
1 'polypeptide(L)'
;EPFEYSFMDQNFDRLFRSEQRMGQLFSVFSGLAILIACLGLFALAAFTAEQRTKEMGIRKSLCASTVSLNLLMSGEFIRLVIIAFVPAALLGWYVSDTWLTGFVYRIEISPLVFVLSGLTAVVIAWLTVSVQSLKAAAANPVKSLRYE
;
A
#
# COMPACT_ATOMS: atom_id res chain seq x y z
N GLU A 1 55.56 -0.74 -9.56
CA GLU A 1 54.16 -0.46 -9.96
C GLU A 1 53.84 0.99 -9.59
N PRO A 2 53.11 1.75 -10.42
CA PRO A 2 52.80 3.14 -10.08
C PRO A 2 51.82 3.18 -8.91
N PHE A 3 52.14 3.97 -7.88
CA PHE A 3 51.24 4.26 -6.76
C PHE A 3 49.99 5.00 -7.29
N GLU A 4 48.82 4.36 -7.23
CA GLU A 4 47.55 5.04 -7.49
C GLU A 4 47.23 6.01 -6.35
N TYR A 5 47.38 7.30 -6.60
CA TYR A 5 46.88 8.36 -5.73
C TYR A 5 45.35 8.43 -5.87
N SER A 6 44.62 7.71 -5.03
CA SER A 6 43.22 8.00 -4.76
C SER A 6 43.15 8.86 -3.49
N PHE A 7 42.66 10.10 -3.61
CA PHE A 7 42.38 10.91 -2.43
C PHE A 7 41.26 10.22 -1.63
N MET A 8 41.44 10.10 -0.32
CA MET A 8 40.46 9.48 0.56
C MET A 8 39.07 10.12 0.41
N ASP A 9 39.01 11.44 0.18
CA ASP A 9 37.78 12.17 -0.16
C ASP A 9 37.08 11.62 -1.42
N GLN A 10 37.80 11.27 -2.48
CA GLN A 10 37.20 10.74 -3.72
C GLN A 10 36.61 9.34 -3.51
N ASN A 11 37.20 8.52 -2.64
CA ASN A 11 36.65 7.21 -2.29
C ASN A 11 35.40 7.35 -1.41
N PHE A 12 35.39 8.27 -0.45
CA PHE A 12 34.19 8.58 0.33
C PHE A 12 33.07 9.13 -0.57
N ASP A 13 33.39 10.05 -1.48
CA ASP A 13 32.41 10.62 -2.43
C ASP A 13 31.79 9.54 -3.33
N ARG A 14 32.58 8.55 -3.77
CA ARG A 14 32.06 7.40 -4.54
C ARG A 14 31.12 6.52 -3.72
N LEU A 15 31.47 6.22 -2.46
CA LEU A 15 30.64 5.44 -1.54
C LEU A 15 29.30 6.15 -1.25
N PHE A 16 29.33 7.46 -0.94
CA PHE A 16 28.11 8.25 -0.74
C PHE A 16 27.25 8.32 -2.01
N ARG A 17 27.86 8.50 -3.19
CA ARG A 17 27.14 8.51 -4.47
C ARG A 17 26.55 7.15 -4.85
N SER A 18 27.13 6.03 -4.40
CA SER A 18 26.52 4.72 -4.58
C SER A 18 25.34 4.52 -3.63
N GLU A 19 25.48 4.89 -2.36
CA GLU A 19 24.39 4.82 -1.36
C GLU A 19 23.18 5.67 -1.78
N GLN A 20 23.44 6.91 -2.24
CA GLN A 20 22.37 7.82 -2.64
C GLN A 20 21.65 7.35 -3.92
N ARG A 21 22.37 6.73 -4.87
CA ARG A 21 21.74 6.07 -6.03
C ARG A 21 20.89 4.88 -5.62
N MET A 22 21.37 4.06 -4.70
CA MET A 22 20.61 2.93 -4.19
C MET A 22 19.32 3.41 -3.52
N GLY A 23 19.39 4.45 -2.68
CA GLY A 23 18.21 5.08 -2.08
C GLY A 23 17.21 5.63 -3.11
N GLN A 24 17.70 6.28 -4.18
CA GLN A 24 16.84 6.74 -5.27
C GLN A 24 16.14 5.58 -6.01
N LEU A 25 16.87 4.50 -6.30
CA LEU A 25 16.29 3.31 -6.94
C LEU A 25 15.22 2.69 -6.05
N PHE A 26 15.50 2.50 -4.76
CA PHE A 26 14.50 2.01 -3.81
C PHE A 26 13.26 2.90 -3.77
N SER A 27 13.42 4.23 -3.74
CA SER A 27 12.28 5.15 -3.76
C SER A 27 11.40 4.98 -5.00
N VAL A 28 11.99 4.81 -6.19
CA VAL A 28 11.24 4.61 -7.43
C VAL A 28 10.53 3.26 -7.42
N PHE A 29 11.21 2.18 -7.02
CA PHE A 29 10.61 0.85 -6.94
C PHE A 29 9.50 0.78 -5.89
N SER A 30 9.68 1.42 -4.73
CA SER A 30 8.62 1.54 -3.73
C SER A 30 7.39 2.28 -4.28
N GLY A 31 7.59 3.38 -5.01
CA GLY A 31 6.50 4.09 -5.68
C GLY A 31 5.74 3.21 -6.67
N LEU A 32 6.46 2.46 -7.51
CA LEU A 32 5.86 1.51 -8.46
C LEU A 32 5.11 0.38 -7.74
N ALA A 33 5.70 -0.18 -6.69
CA ALA A 33 5.07 -1.24 -5.90
C ALA A 33 3.76 -0.76 -5.26
N ILE A 34 3.72 0.47 -4.74
CA ILE A 34 2.50 1.08 -4.20
C ILE A 34 1.44 1.22 -5.29
N LEU A 35 1.80 1.69 -6.50
CA LEU A 35 0.85 1.80 -7.62
C LEU A 35 0.27 0.43 -8.01
N ILE A 36 1.11 -0.59 -8.13
CA ILE A 36 0.68 -1.96 -8.45
C ILE A 36 -0.23 -2.51 -7.35
N ALA A 37 0.11 -2.29 -6.08
CA ALA A 37 -0.73 -2.69 -4.95
C ALA A 37 -2.11 -2.00 -4.99
N CYS A 38 -2.15 -0.70 -5.32
CA CYS A 38 -3.41 0.03 -5.48
C CYS A 38 -4.26 -0.54 -6.62
N LEU A 39 -3.64 -0.91 -7.75
CA LEU A 39 -4.34 -1.57 -8.86
C LEU A 39 -4.88 -2.95 -8.48
N GLY A 40 -4.13 -3.73 -7.71
CA GLY A 40 -4.59 -5.02 -7.20
C GLY A 40 -5.77 -4.88 -6.24
N LEU A 41 -5.68 -3.95 -5.30
CA LEU A 41 -6.78 -3.63 -4.37
C LEU A 41 -8.01 -3.12 -5.14
N PHE A 42 -7.80 -2.27 -6.15
CA PHE A 42 -8.86 -1.77 -7.02
C PHE A 42 -9.56 -2.91 -7.79
N ALA A 43 -8.80 -3.83 -8.38
CA ALA A 43 -9.35 -4.99 -9.09
C ALA A 43 -10.16 -5.90 -8.14
N LEU A 44 -9.63 -6.17 -6.94
CA LEU A 44 -10.31 -6.98 -5.93
C LEU A 44 -11.60 -6.32 -5.44
N ALA A 45 -11.58 -5.01 -5.21
CA ALA A 45 -12.76 -4.24 -4.83
C ALA A 45 -13.81 -4.20 -5.94
N ALA A 46 -13.38 -4.03 -7.20
CA ALA A 46 -14.28 -4.05 -8.36
C ALA A 46 -14.95 -5.42 -8.54
N PHE A 47 -14.18 -6.52 -8.47
CA PHE A 47 -14.69 -7.87 -8.58
C PHE A 47 -15.66 -8.21 -7.44
N THR A 48 -15.32 -7.84 -6.21
CA THR A 48 -16.18 -8.06 -5.03
C THR A 48 -17.47 -7.23 -5.11
N ALA A 49 -17.39 -5.99 -5.61
CA ALA A 49 -18.55 -5.16 -5.85
C ALA A 49 -19.47 -5.78 -6.89
N GLU A 50 -18.93 -6.27 -8.01
CA GLU A 50 -19.67 -6.96 -9.07
C GLU A 50 -20.39 -8.21 -8.54
N GLN A 51 -19.67 -9.07 -7.81
CA GLN A 51 -20.21 -10.31 -7.25
C GLN A 51 -21.32 -10.06 -6.20
N ARG A 52 -21.24 -8.93 -5.48
CA ARG A 52 -22.24 -8.52 -4.48
C ARG A 52 -23.29 -7.54 -5.00
N THR A 53 -23.32 -7.21 -6.30
CA THR A 53 -24.31 -6.28 -6.88
C THR A 53 -25.75 -6.72 -6.65
N LYS A 54 -26.07 -8.02 -6.77
CA LYS A 54 -27.42 -8.55 -6.51
C LYS A 54 -27.86 -8.33 -5.06
N GLU A 55 -27.00 -8.64 -4.09
CA GLU A 55 -27.30 -8.40 -2.66
C GLU A 55 -27.38 -6.92 -2.31
N MET A 56 -26.49 -6.10 -2.87
CA MET A 56 -26.49 -4.65 -2.68
C MET A 56 -27.73 -3.99 -3.30
N GLY A 57 -28.19 -4.48 -4.45
CA GLY A 57 -29.42 -4.04 -5.12
C GLY A 57 -30.68 -4.32 -4.29
N ILE A 58 -30.76 -5.51 -3.67
CA ILE A 58 -31.86 -5.88 -2.76
C ILE A 58 -31.79 -5.05 -1.46
N ARG A 59 -30.59 -4.84 -0.88
CA ARG A 59 -30.44 -3.99 0.31
C ARG A 59 -30.79 -2.52 0.04
N LYS A 60 -30.46 -2.00 -1.14
CA LYS A 60 -30.79 -0.63 -1.55
C LYS A 60 -32.30 -0.43 -1.78
N SER A 61 -33.02 -1.42 -2.30
CA SER A 61 -34.48 -1.36 -2.43
C SER A 61 -35.21 -1.43 -1.07
N LEU A 62 -34.57 -2.03 -0.06
CA LEU A 62 -35.01 -2.02 1.34
C LEU A 62 -34.62 -0.73 2.10
N CYS A 63 -34.29 0.36 1.39
CA CYS A 63 -33.94 1.67 1.98
C CYS A 63 -32.63 1.69 2.79
N ALA A 64 -31.65 0.83 2.45
CA ALA A 64 -30.32 0.95 3.03
C ALA A 64 -29.56 2.15 2.43
N SER A 65 -28.98 3.00 3.29
CA SER A 65 -28.13 4.12 2.89
C SER A 65 -26.89 3.63 2.12
N THR A 66 -26.54 4.33 1.04
CA THR A 66 -25.31 4.09 0.26
C THR A 66 -24.04 4.22 1.12
N VAL A 67 -24.11 4.96 2.22
CA VAL A 67 -23.00 5.15 3.18
C VAL A 67 -22.75 3.89 4.02
N SER A 68 -23.79 3.17 4.44
CA SER A 68 -23.63 1.96 5.25
C SER A 68 -23.05 0.80 4.43
N LEU A 69 -23.41 0.71 3.15
CA LEU A 69 -22.81 -0.22 2.19
C LEU A 69 -21.32 0.06 1.95
N ASN A 70 -20.95 1.34 1.83
CA ASN A 70 -19.54 1.74 1.70
C ASN A 70 -18.72 1.42 2.95
N LEU A 71 -19.27 1.68 4.15
CA LEU A 71 -18.58 1.40 5.40
C LEU A 71 -18.34 -0.10 5.60
N LEU A 72 -19.34 -0.93 5.25
CA LEU A 72 -19.24 -2.38 5.35
C LEU A 72 -18.17 -2.95 4.41
N MET A 73 -18.17 -2.51 3.14
CA MET A 73 -17.12 -2.93 2.20
C MET A 73 -15.74 -2.44 2.63
N SER A 74 -15.60 -1.15 2.94
CA SER A 74 -14.32 -0.56 3.36
C SER A 74 -13.75 -1.25 4.60
N GLY A 75 -14.59 -1.65 5.56
CA GLY A 75 -14.19 -2.38 6.76
C GLY A 75 -13.59 -3.76 6.46
N GLU A 76 -14.15 -4.52 5.52
CA GLU A 76 -13.59 -5.82 5.13
C GLU A 76 -12.20 -5.68 4.50
N PHE A 77 -12.02 -4.68 3.63
CA PHE A 77 -10.72 -4.41 3.00
C PHE A 77 -9.68 -3.88 4.00
N ILE A 78 -10.06 -2.97 4.90
CA ILE A 78 -9.16 -2.45 5.94
C ILE A 78 -8.68 -3.59 6.84
N ARG A 79 -9.57 -4.55 7.18
CA ARG A 79 -9.20 -5.73 7.97
C ARG A 79 -8.14 -6.58 7.25
N LEU A 80 -8.29 -6.80 5.95
CA LEU A 80 -7.29 -7.51 5.14
C LEU A 80 -5.94 -6.77 5.12
N VAL A 81 -5.95 -5.44 4.99
CA VAL A 81 -4.74 -4.61 5.01
C VAL A 81 -4.03 -4.70 6.35
N ILE A 82 -4.76 -4.64 7.47
CA ILE A 82 -4.18 -4.75 8.81
C ILE A 82 -3.56 -6.14 9.02
N ILE A 83 -4.26 -7.21 8.62
CA ILE A 83 -3.76 -8.57 8.73
C ILE A 83 -2.48 -8.77 7.91
N ALA A 84 -2.39 -8.15 6.72
CA ALA A 84 -1.18 -8.19 5.91
C ALA A 84 -0.05 -7.31 6.49
N PHE A 85 -0.38 -6.17 7.10
CA PHE A 85 0.59 -5.22 7.63
C PHE A 85 1.34 -5.75 8.86
N VAL A 86 0.68 -6.46 9.77
CA VAL A 86 1.31 -6.99 10.99
C VAL A 86 2.54 -7.87 10.70
N PRO A 87 2.47 -8.94 9.89
CA PRO A 87 3.63 -9.75 9.55
C PRO A 87 4.64 -8.98 8.69
N ALA A 88 4.18 -8.07 7.82
CA ALA A 88 5.07 -7.23 7.02
C ALA A 88 5.91 -6.28 7.89
N ALA A 89 5.34 -5.70 8.94
CA ALA A 89 6.04 -4.82 9.87
C ALA A 89 7.09 -5.60 10.69
N LEU A 90 6.76 -6.80 11.17
CA LEU A 90 7.70 -7.67 11.90
C LEU A 90 8.87 -8.09 11.00
N LEU A 91 8.58 -8.55 9.78
CA LEU A 91 9.62 -8.91 8.81
C LEU A 91 10.46 -7.69 8.40
N GLY A 92 9.82 -6.55 8.19
CA GLY A 92 10.50 -5.30 7.84
C GLY A 92 11.46 -4.85 8.94
N TRP A 93 11.06 -4.95 10.20
CA TRP A 93 11.93 -4.66 11.34
C TRP A 93 13.12 -5.63 11.39
N TYR A 94 12.89 -6.94 11.30
CA TYR A 94 13.94 -7.95 11.34
C TYR A 94 14.99 -7.77 10.22
N VAL A 95 14.54 -7.56 8.98
CA VAL A 95 15.43 -7.35 7.83
C VAL A 95 16.23 -6.05 7.99
N SER A 96 15.58 -4.98 8.44
CA SER A 96 16.25 -3.69 8.58
C SER A 96 17.28 -3.69 9.73
N ASP A 97 16.96 -4.35 10.85
CA ASP A 97 17.89 -4.54 11.95
C ASP A 97 19.11 -5.37 11.52
N THR A 98 18.88 -6.50 10.84
CA THR A 98 19.94 -7.36 10.29
C THR A 98 20.84 -6.57 9.33
N TRP A 99 20.26 -5.75 8.45
CA TRP A 99 21.02 -4.92 7.52
C TRP A 99 21.89 -3.88 8.25
N LEU A 100 21.35 -3.24 9.30
CA LEU A 100 22.06 -2.24 10.09
C LEU A 100 23.22 -2.82 10.92
N THR A 101 23.20 -4.11 11.26
CA THR A 101 24.33 -4.76 11.96
C THR A 101 25.63 -4.77 11.16
N GLY A 102 25.56 -4.63 9.83
CA GLY A 102 26.73 -4.51 8.96
C GLY A 102 27.46 -3.17 9.05
N PHE A 103 26.90 -2.17 9.74
CA PHE A 103 27.44 -0.82 9.83
C PHE A 103 27.96 -0.51 11.23
N VAL A 104 29.19 0.01 11.32
CA VAL A 104 29.83 0.44 12.58
C VAL A 104 29.09 1.61 13.23
N TYR A 105 28.51 2.50 12.40
CA TYR A 105 27.65 3.60 12.83
C TYR A 105 26.23 3.32 12.33
N ARG A 106 25.30 3.06 13.25
CA ARG A 106 23.92 2.65 12.94
C ARG A 106 22.91 3.63 13.52
N ILE A 107 21.83 3.84 12.77
CA ILE A 107 20.65 4.55 13.25
C ILE A 107 19.73 3.57 13.99
N GLU A 108 19.07 4.02 15.05
CA GLU A 108 18.01 3.25 15.68
C GLU A 108 16.70 3.43 14.90
N ILE A 109 16.12 2.32 14.44
CA ILE A 109 14.83 2.37 13.73
C ILE A 109 13.74 2.67 14.73
N SER A 110 13.22 3.89 14.70
CA SER A 110 12.08 4.27 15.53
C SER A 110 10.84 3.46 15.10
N PRO A 111 10.08 2.87 16.05
CA PRO A 111 8.79 2.24 15.78
C PRO A 111 7.80 3.16 15.05
N LEU A 112 8.00 4.48 15.19
CA LEU A 112 7.19 5.51 14.55
C LEU A 112 7.19 5.40 13.02
N VAL A 113 8.29 4.93 12.41
CA VAL A 113 8.38 4.73 10.95
C VAL A 113 7.38 3.66 10.48
N PHE A 114 7.20 2.58 11.24
CA PHE A 114 6.21 1.55 10.95
C PHE A 114 4.79 2.05 11.19
N VAL A 115 4.56 2.84 12.25
CA VAL A 115 3.25 3.43 12.50
C VAL A 115 2.84 4.36 11.36
N LEU A 116 3.73 5.26 10.93
CA LEU A 116 3.46 6.17 9.81
C LEU A 116 3.23 5.40 8.51
N SER A 117 4.05 4.41 8.19
CA SER A 117 3.89 3.63 6.95
C SER A 117 2.57 2.83 6.96
N GLY A 118 2.22 2.21 8.08
CA GLY A 118 0.93 1.53 8.25
C GLY A 118 -0.25 2.48 8.09
N LEU A 119 -0.19 3.67 8.69
CA LEU A 119 -1.23 4.68 8.58
C LEU A 119 -1.39 5.16 7.12
N THR A 120 -0.28 5.41 6.42
CA THR A 120 -0.34 5.77 4.99
C THR A 120 -0.93 4.65 4.13
N ALA A 121 -0.57 3.38 4.39
CA ALA A 121 -1.13 2.24 3.66
C ALA A 121 -2.65 2.11 3.87
N VAL A 122 -3.12 2.29 5.12
CA VAL A 122 -4.55 2.28 5.44
C VAL A 122 -5.29 3.42 4.75
N VAL A 123 -4.72 4.64 4.75
CA VAL A 123 -5.31 5.80 4.08
C VAL A 123 -5.45 5.56 2.57
N ILE A 124 -4.40 5.04 1.93
CA ILE A 124 -4.39 4.72 0.50
C ILE A 124 -5.45 3.65 0.18
N ALA A 125 -5.50 2.59 0.98
CA ALA A 125 -6.49 1.52 0.79
C ALA A 125 -7.92 2.04 0.97
N TRP A 126 -8.16 2.84 2.01
CA TRP A 126 -9.47 3.41 2.28
C TRP A 126 -9.93 4.35 1.16
N LEU A 127 -9.06 5.22 0.65
CA LEU A 127 -9.36 6.09 -0.49
C LEU A 127 -9.70 5.26 -1.73
N THR A 128 -8.91 4.24 -2.04
CA THR A 128 -9.09 3.39 -3.22
C THR A 128 -10.43 2.64 -3.19
N VAL A 129 -10.75 2.04 -2.04
CA VAL A 129 -12.01 1.27 -1.86
C VAL A 129 -13.22 2.20 -1.82
N SER A 130 -13.11 3.36 -1.15
CA SER A 130 -14.21 4.33 -1.07
C SER A 130 -14.64 4.83 -2.45
N VAL A 131 -13.67 5.14 -3.32
CA VAL A 131 -13.97 5.56 -4.70
C VAL A 131 -14.73 4.47 -5.46
N GLN A 132 -14.36 3.21 -5.29
CA GLN A 132 -15.01 2.12 -6.03
C GLN A 132 -16.36 1.70 -5.47
N SER A 133 -16.52 1.71 -4.14
CA SER A 133 -17.81 1.45 -3.52
C SER A 133 -18.83 2.51 -3.91
N LEU A 134 -18.42 3.79 -3.97
CA LEU A 134 -19.30 4.87 -4.45
C LEU A 134 -19.69 4.68 -5.93
N LYS A 135 -18.75 4.31 -6.80
CA LYS A 135 -19.04 4.00 -8.21
C LYS A 135 -19.99 2.81 -8.35
N ALA A 136 -19.79 1.74 -7.59
CA ALA A 136 -20.65 0.56 -7.59
C ALA A 136 -22.06 0.88 -7.04
N ALA A 137 -22.15 1.67 -5.96
CA ALA A 137 -23.41 2.09 -5.38
C ALA A 137 -24.18 3.10 -6.26
N ALA A 138 -23.48 3.90 -7.07
CA ALA A 138 -24.06 4.84 -8.03
C ALA A 138 -24.46 4.17 -9.36
N ALA A 139 -23.98 2.94 -9.63
CA ALA A 139 -24.42 2.17 -10.78
C ALA A 139 -25.95 1.94 -10.70
N ASN A 140 -26.66 2.38 -11.72
CA ASN A 140 -28.11 2.51 -11.71
C ASN A 140 -28.77 1.10 -11.66
N PRO A 141 -29.56 0.77 -10.62
CA PRO A 141 -30.14 -0.56 -10.42
C PRO A 141 -31.16 -0.96 -11.50
N VAL A 142 -31.63 0.00 -12.29
CA VAL A 142 -32.59 -0.22 -13.38
C VAL A 142 -31.95 -0.95 -14.58
N LYS A 143 -30.61 -0.92 -14.73
CA LYS A 143 -29.91 -1.63 -15.82
C LYS A 143 -29.52 -3.07 -15.47
N SER A 144 -29.32 -3.38 -14.18
CA SER A 144 -28.95 -4.74 -13.74
C SER A 144 -30.13 -5.72 -13.74
N LEU A 145 -31.37 -5.23 -13.80
CA LEU A 145 -32.59 -6.04 -13.88
C LEU A 145 -33.10 -6.25 -15.31
N ARG A 146 -32.43 -5.68 -16.34
CA ARG A 146 -32.91 -5.74 -17.74
C ARG A 146 -32.01 -6.58 -18.66
N TYR A 147 -31.03 -7.28 -18.10
CA TYR A 147 -30.14 -8.18 -18.83
C TYR A 147 -30.37 -9.66 -18.53
N GLU A 148 -31.44 -9.99 -17.79
CA GLU A 148 -32.01 -11.33 -17.66
C GLU A 148 -33.52 -11.20 -17.47
#